data_AF-A0A9E6SY47-F1
#
_entry.id   AF-A0A9E6SY47-F1
#
_cell.length_a   1.000
_cell.length_b   1.000
_cell.length_c   1.000
_cell.angle_alpha   90.00
_cell.angle_beta   90.00
_cell.angle_gamma   90.00
#
_symmetry.space_group_name_H-M   'P 1'
#
loop_
_entity.id
_entity.type
_entity.pdbx_description
1 polymer ?
#
loop_
_entity_poly.entity_id
_entity_poly.type
_entity_poly.pdbx_seq_one_letter_code
_entity_poly.pdbx_strand_id
1 'polypeptide(L)'
;MERYPHPNEVDFKRIQKKLSERCRYRYVSPEVHSIPGGYEVRSPCCSRNIDKTGGTIDIARIEFNRESGTWQLYRKDHSHGTWCLESEFETLPLLLTVLNQDKHRKFWP
;
A
#
# COMPACT_ATOMS: atom_id res chain seq x y z
N MET A 1 -9.94 -24.53 13.34
CA MET A 1 -9.73 -23.08 13.38
C MET A 1 -8.66 -22.76 12.35
N GLU A 2 -9.09 -22.34 11.17
CA GLU A 2 -8.20 -22.17 10.02
C GLU A 2 -7.32 -20.94 10.28
N ARG A 3 -6.12 -21.16 10.81
CA ARG A 3 -5.10 -20.11 10.97
C ARG A 3 -4.53 -19.84 9.59
N TYR A 4 -5.20 -18.99 8.84
CA TYR A 4 -4.60 -18.44 7.62
C TYR A 4 -3.28 -17.77 8.01
N PRO A 5 -2.17 -18.07 7.32
CA PRO A 5 -0.89 -17.47 7.63
C PRO A 5 -0.92 -15.95 7.43
N HIS A 6 -1.84 -15.43 6.60
CA HIS A 6 -1.93 -14.02 6.24
C HIS A 6 -3.39 -13.55 6.12
N PRO A 7 -3.67 -12.26 6.27
CA PRO A 7 -2.78 -11.21 6.83
C PRO A 7 -2.56 -11.38 8.35
N ASN A 8 -1.37 -11.06 8.86
CA ASN A 8 -1.02 -11.14 10.29
C ASN A 8 -0.23 -9.91 10.81
N GLU A 9 0.12 -9.86 12.11
CA GLU A 9 0.89 -8.74 12.68
C GLU A 9 2.35 -8.66 12.18
N VAL A 10 2.94 -9.80 11.82
CA VAL A 10 4.30 -9.85 11.25
C VAL A 10 4.33 -9.18 9.87
N ASP A 11 3.33 -9.43 9.04
CA ASP A 11 3.17 -8.78 7.74
C ASP A 11 3.00 -7.27 7.92
N PHE A 12 2.17 -6.84 8.87
CA PHE A 12 1.99 -5.42 9.21
C PHE A 12 3.34 -4.74 9.51
N LYS A 13 4.13 -5.32 10.42
CA LYS A 13 5.46 -4.80 10.79
C LYS A 13 6.44 -4.81 9.62
N ARG A 14 6.36 -5.82 8.74
CA ARG A 14 7.18 -5.87 7.51
C ARG A 14 6.84 -4.73 6.56
N ILE A 15 5.55 -4.44 6.35
CA ILE A 15 5.09 -3.34 5.49
C ILE A 15 5.58 -2.01 6.04
N GLN A 16 5.35 -1.75 7.34
CA GLN A 16 5.81 -0.52 8.00
C GLN A 16 7.32 -0.32 7.88
N LYS A 17 8.11 -1.36 8.22
CA LYS A 17 9.56 -1.31 8.11
C LYS A 17 9.99 -1.02 6.67
N LYS A 18 9.41 -1.73 5.70
CA LYS A 18 9.81 -1.59 4.30
C LYS A 18 9.50 -0.18 3.78
N LEU A 19 8.35 0.39 4.12
CA LEU A 19 8.00 1.76 3.75
C LEU A 19 8.95 2.81 4.36
N SER A 20 9.46 2.56 5.59
CA SER A 20 10.45 3.44 6.23
C SER A 20 11.83 3.42 5.57
N GLU A 21 12.20 2.32 4.91
CA GLU A 21 13.47 2.15 4.16
C GLU A 21 13.44 2.79 2.77
N ARG A 22 12.34 3.44 2.39
CA ARG A 22 12.17 4.02 1.06
C ARG A 22 13.17 5.17 0.80
N CYS A 23 13.80 5.14 -0.37
CA CYS A 23 14.69 6.22 -0.82
C CYS A 23 13.95 7.42 -1.46
N ARG A 24 12.74 7.22 -1.98
CA ARG A 24 11.89 8.25 -2.60
C ARG A 24 10.91 8.88 -1.60
N TYR A 25 10.41 10.07 -1.88
CA TYR A 25 9.40 10.73 -1.02
C TYR A 25 9.86 10.82 0.46
N ARG A 26 11.15 11.15 0.68
CA ARG A 26 11.81 11.11 2.01
C ARG A 26 11.15 12.01 3.07
N TYR A 27 10.40 13.02 2.63
CA TYR A 27 9.77 14.00 3.50
C TYR A 27 8.32 13.66 3.85
N VAL A 28 7.78 12.54 3.32
CA VAL A 28 6.44 12.06 3.68
C VAL A 28 6.55 10.73 4.41
N SER A 29 5.94 10.69 5.59
CA SER A 29 5.83 9.49 6.43
C SER A 29 4.50 8.81 6.15
N PRO A 30 4.48 7.69 5.41
CA PRO A 30 3.25 6.96 5.17
C PRO A 30 2.88 6.16 6.42
N GLU A 31 1.57 6.05 6.66
CA GLU A 31 1.00 5.24 7.71
C GLU A 31 0.39 3.97 7.13
N VAL A 32 0.48 2.88 7.87
CA VAL A 32 -0.12 1.59 7.50
C VAL A 32 -1.25 1.31 8.48
N HIS A 33 -2.43 1.02 7.94
CA HIS A 33 -3.60 0.65 8.72
C HIS A 33 -4.00 -0.78 8.37
N SER A 34 -4.29 -1.58 9.38
CA SER A 34 -4.89 -2.90 9.18
C SER A 34 -6.35 -2.75 8.77
N ILE A 35 -6.75 -3.46 7.74
CA ILE A 35 -8.14 -3.52 7.24
C ILE A 35 -8.59 -4.98 7.15
N PRO A 36 -9.91 -5.26 7.07
CA PRO A 36 -10.38 -6.61 6.78
C PRO A 36 -9.77 -7.13 5.49
N GLY A 37 -9.04 -8.25 5.56
CA GLY A 37 -8.42 -8.89 4.39
C GLY A 37 -7.03 -8.35 4.00
N GLY A 38 -6.50 -7.34 4.69
CA GLY A 38 -5.18 -6.81 4.34
C GLY A 38 -4.77 -5.52 5.06
N TYR A 39 -4.16 -4.61 4.29
CA TYR A 39 -3.56 -3.37 4.78
C TYR A 39 -3.81 -2.22 3.82
N GLU A 40 -3.98 -1.03 4.37
CA GLU A 40 -4.07 0.21 3.61
C GLU A 40 -2.88 1.10 3.97
N VAL A 41 -2.20 1.60 2.96
CA VAL A 41 -1.10 2.54 3.08
C VAL A 41 -1.64 3.92 2.74
N ARG A 42 -1.55 4.82 3.70
CA ARG A 42 -1.93 6.22 3.57
C ARG A 42 -0.69 7.09 3.67
N SER A 43 -0.68 8.23 3.00
CA SER A 43 0.45 9.15 3.06
C SER A 43 -0.04 10.59 3.06
N PRO A 44 0.62 11.49 3.80
CA PRO A 44 0.35 12.91 3.64
C PRO A 44 0.61 13.31 2.19
N CYS A 45 -0.35 14.02 1.59
CA CYS A 45 -0.22 14.55 0.25
C CYS A 45 0.36 15.96 0.33
N CYS A 46 1.56 16.17 -0.22
CA CYS A 46 2.14 17.51 -0.35
C CYS A 46 1.69 18.24 -1.64
N SER A 47 0.95 17.56 -2.51
CA SER A 47 0.48 18.12 -3.77
C SER A 47 -0.83 18.88 -3.56
N ARG A 48 -0.76 20.22 -3.67
CA ARG A 48 -1.94 21.10 -3.61
C ARG A 48 -2.99 20.83 -4.70
N ASN A 49 -2.63 20.08 -5.74
CA ASN A 49 -3.55 19.69 -6.82
C ASN A 49 -4.49 18.55 -6.41
N ILE A 50 -4.11 17.76 -5.40
CA ILE A 50 -4.81 16.52 -5.02
C ILE A 50 -5.53 16.73 -3.70
N ASP A 51 -4.86 17.37 -2.74
CA ASP A 51 -5.50 17.84 -1.53
C ASP A 51 -5.09 19.28 -1.24
N LYS A 52 -6.05 20.21 -1.39
CA LYS A 52 -5.85 21.64 -1.10
C LYS A 52 -5.58 21.91 0.39
N THR A 53 -5.98 20.99 1.27
CA THR A 53 -5.76 21.08 2.72
C THR A 53 -4.49 20.36 3.20
N GLY A 54 -3.80 19.62 2.34
CA GLY A 54 -2.57 18.91 2.70
C GLY A 54 -2.80 17.72 3.65
N GLY A 55 -3.96 17.08 3.55
CA GLY A 55 -4.34 15.92 4.33
C GLY A 55 -3.71 14.62 3.84
N THR A 56 -4.05 13.55 4.55
CA THR A 56 -3.58 12.20 4.26
C THR A 56 -4.49 11.56 3.21
N ILE A 57 -3.87 11.06 2.13
CA ILE A 57 -4.58 10.36 1.06
C ILE A 57 -4.28 8.86 1.08
N ASP A 58 -5.22 8.07 0.58
CA ASP A 58 -5.04 6.64 0.38
C ASP A 58 -4.11 6.41 -0.83
N ILE A 59 -2.99 5.71 -0.63
CA ILE A 59 -1.96 5.53 -1.66
C ILE A 59 -2.04 4.14 -2.27
N ALA A 60 -2.02 3.12 -1.41
CA ALA A 60 -2.00 1.73 -1.83
C ALA A 60 -2.83 0.88 -0.88
N ARG A 61 -3.43 -0.18 -1.41
CA ARG A 61 -4.12 -1.19 -0.64
C ARG A 61 -3.55 -2.55 -0.99
N ILE A 62 -3.26 -3.34 0.04
CA ILE A 62 -2.59 -4.62 -0.04
C ILE A 62 -3.55 -5.65 0.52
N GLU A 63 -3.95 -6.64 -0.26
CA GLU A 63 -4.85 -7.69 0.19
C GLU A 63 -4.23 -9.06 -0.03
N PHE A 64 -4.55 -10.01 0.85
CA PHE A 64 -4.18 -11.39 0.63
C PHE A 64 -5.39 -12.17 0.13
N ASN A 65 -5.33 -12.59 -1.13
CA ASN A 65 -6.34 -13.45 -1.71
C ASN A 65 -6.10 -14.89 -1.24
N ARG A 66 -7.03 -15.40 -0.43
CA ARG A 66 -6.94 -16.74 0.16
C ARG A 66 -7.21 -17.86 -0.83
N GLU A 67 -7.96 -17.59 -1.90
CA GLU A 67 -8.29 -18.59 -2.92
C GLU A 67 -7.10 -18.86 -3.84
N SER A 68 -6.40 -17.80 -4.26
CA SER A 68 -5.20 -17.91 -5.10
C SER A 68 -3.90 -18.06 -4.29
N GLY A 69 -3.91 -17.69 -3.01
CA GLY A 69 -2.69 -17.61 -2.19
C GLY A 69 -1.77 -16.45 -2.60
N THR A 70 -2.27 -15.45 -3.33
CA THR A 70 -1.49 -14.31 -3.83
C THR A 70 -1.77 -13.02 -3.07
N TRP A 71 -0.79 -12.13 -3.06
CA TRP A 71 -0.91 -10.76 -2.58
C TRP A 71 -1.31 -9.84 -3.72
N GLN A 72 -2.41 -9.13 -3.55
CA GLN A 72 -2.94 -8.18 -4.52
C GLN A 72 -2.58 -6.76 -4.09
N LEU A 73 -1.98 -6.01 -5.01
CA LEU A 73 -1.66 -4.61 -4.85
C LEU A 73 -2.65 -3.76 -5.63
N TYR A 74 -3.35 -2.89 -4.92
CA TYR A 74 -4.28 -1.93 -5.47
C TYR A 74 -3.69 -0.53 -5.34
N ARG A 75 -3.93 0.30 -6.36
CA ARG A 75 -3.69 1.75 -6.30
C ARG A 75 -5.02 2.48 -6.17
N LYS A 76 -5.00 3.67 -5.56
CA LYS A 76 -6.15 4.54 -5.54
C LYS A 76 -6.22 5.33 -6.87
N ASP A 77 -7.37 5.30 -7.53
CA ASP A 77 -7.70 6.29 -8.54
C ASP A 77 -8.33 7.50 -7.82
N HIS A 78 -7.55 8.56 -7.65
CA HIS A 78 -8.01 9.78 -6.98
C HIS A 78 -9.00 10.61 -7.80
N SER A 79 -9.08 10.40 -9.12
CA SER A 79 -10.07 11.07 -9.96
C SER A 79 -11.46 10.50 -9.74
N HIS A 80 -11.56 9.18 -9.51
CA HIS A 80 -12.85 8.48 -9.33
C HIS A 80 -13.11 8.01 -7.89
N GLY A 81 -12.13 8.11 -7.00
CA GLY A 81 -12.23 7.66 -5.61
C GLY A 81 -12.26 6.13 -5.45
N THR A 82 -11.88 5.36 -6.48
CA THR A 82 -11.97 3.90 -6.52
C THR A 82 -10.61 3.23 -6.34
N TRP A 83 -10.64 1.95 -5.95
CA TRP A 83 -9.44 1.11 -5.88
C TRP A 83 -9.30 0.33 -7.19
N CYS A 84 -8.13 0.40 -7.82
CA CYS A 84 -7.83 -0.33 -9.05
C CYS A 84 -6.75 -1.37 -8.77
N LEU A 85 -6.99 -2.63 -9.13
CA LEU A 85 -5.99 -3.68 -9.05
C LEU A 85 -4.83 -3.32 -9.99
N GLU A 86 -3.64 -3.19 -9.43
CA GLU A 86 -2.43 -2.84 -10.16
C GLU A 86 -1.65 -4.10 -10.56
N SER A 87 -1.43 -5.02 -9.62
CA SER A 87 -0.67 -6.25 -9.85
C SER A 87 -0.90 -7.28 -8.74
N GLU A 88 -0.62 -8.55 -9.05
CA GLU A 88 -0.61 -9.63 -8.08
C GLU A 88 0.81 -10.20 -7.90
N PHE A 89 1.10 -10.69 -6.70
CA PHE A 89 2.42 -11.17 -6.32
C PHE A 89 2.30 -12.44 -5.48
N GLU A 90 3.20 -13.40 -5.71
CA GLU A 90 3.27 -14.62 -4.89
C GLU A 90 3.72 -14.33 -3.45
N THR A 91 4.49 -13.26 -3.24
CA THR A 91 5.05 -12.94 -1.92
C THR A 91 4.98 -11.45 -1.60
N LEU A 92 4.75 -11.15 -0.32
CA LEU A 92 4.71 -9.79 0.21
C LEU A 92 6.01 -8.98 -0.06
N PRO A 93 7.24 -9.55 0.08
CA PRO A 93 8.47 -8.81 -0.23
C PRO A 93 8.58 -8.32 -1.68
N LEU A 94 8.10 -9.10 -2.66
CA LEU A 94 8.08 -8.69 -4.07
C LEU A 94 7.14 -7.51 -4.28
N LEU A 95 5.92 -7.61 -3.74
CA LEU A 95 4.94 -6.53 -3.74
C LEU A 95 5.53 -5.24 -3.14
N LEU A 96 6.14 -5.36 -1.95
CA LEU A 96 6.71 -4.20 -1.25
C LEU A 96 7.89 -3.58 -2.00
N THR A 97 8.64 -4.38 -2.77
CA THR A 97 9.71 -3.86 -3.63
C THR A 97 9.14 -2.98 -4.73
N VAL A 98 8.05 -3.41 -5.37
CA VAL A 98 7.36 -2.61 -6.40
C VAL A 98 6.78 -1.34 -5.80
N LEU A 99 6.06 -1.45 -4.68
CA LEU A 99 5.47 -0.31 -4.00
C LEU A 99 6.52 0.73 -3.56
N ASN A 100 7.66 0.28 -3.00
CA ASN A 100 8.72 1.20 -2.55
C ASN A 100 9.47 1.89 -3.68
N GLN A 101 9.72 1.18 -4.79
CA GLN A 101 10.44 1.75 -5.92
C GLN A 101 9.56 2.74 -6.67
N ASP A 102 8.26 2.44 -6.78
CA ASP A 102 7.25 3.26 -7.47
C ASP A 102 7.81 3.87 -8.76
N LYS A 103 8.41 3.02 -9.61
CA LYS A 103 9.20 3.49 -10.77
C LYS A 103 8.38 4.39 -11.69
N HIS A 104 7.10 4.07 -11.82
CA HIS A 104 6.15 4.75 -12.69
C HIS A 104 5.33 5.84 -12.00
N ARG A 105 5.60 6.17 -10.72
CA ARG A 105 4.85 7.17 -9.94
C ARG A 105 3.33 6.93 -9.97
N LYS A 106 2.93 5.68 -9.74
CA LYS A 106 1.52 5.25 -9.79
C LYS A 106 0.82 5.37 -8.44
N PHE A 107 1.60 5.39 -7.36
CA PHE A 107 1.08 5.36 -5.99
C PHE A 107 1.13 6.72 -5.33
N TRP A 108 2.25 7.45 -5.45
CA TRP A 108 2.40 8.81 -4.93
C TRP A 108 2.25 9.85 -6.06
N PRO A 109 1.06 10.45 -6.21
CA PRO A 109 0.79 11.48 -7.21
C PRO A 109 1.28 12.89 -6.80
#